data_AF-A0A2A5BKG4-F1
#
_entry.id   AF-A0A2A5BKG4-F1
#
_cell.length_a   1.000
_cell.length_b   1.000
_cell.length_c   1.000
_cell.angle_alpha   90.00
_cell.angle_beta   90.00
_cell.angle_gamma   90.00
#
_symmetry.space_group_name_H-M   'P 1'
#
loop_
_entity.id
_entity.type
_entity.pdbx_description
1 polymer ?
#
loop_
_entity_poly.entity_id
_entity_poly.type
_entity_poly.pdbx_seq_one_letter_code
_entity_poly.pdbx_strand_id
1 'polypeptide(L)' 'MTKYIGKSVKRVEDKRFITGQGKYTDDIKLPGMVHAYILRSPYTHATVNSINTDAAKNAEG' A
#
# COMPACT_ATOMS: atom_id res chain seq x y z
N MET A 1 -30.20 -26.10 -9.50
CA MET A 1 -29.10 -25.10 -9.63
C MET A 1 -29.58 -23.64 -9.51
N THR A 2 -30.65 -23.32 -8.76
CA THR A 2 -31.30 -21.98 -8.80
C THR A 2 -31.44 -21.29 -7.44
N LYS A 3 -30.77 -21.77 -6.38
CA LYS A 3 -31.00 -21.24 -5.02
C LYS A 3 -30.61 -19.75 -4.86
N TYR A 4 -29.61 -19.29 -5.64
CA TYR A 4 -28.97 -17.98 -5.44
C TYR A 4 -28.87 -17.09 -6.70
N ILE A 5 -29.08 -17.62 -7.90
CA ILE A 5 -28.99 -16.84 -9.15
C ILE A 5 -30.16 -15.85 -9.21
N GLY A 6 -29.88 -14.56 -9.47
CA GLY A 6 -30.87 -13.50 -9.60
C GLY A 6 -31.37 -12.87 -8.29
N LYS A 7 -30.88 -13.32 -7.13
CA LYS A 7 -31.28 -12.78 -5.82
C LYS A 7 -30.27 -11.75 -5.29
N SER A 8 -30.77 -10.74 -4.59
CA SER A 8 -29.93 -9.82 -3.81
C SER A 8 -29.47 -10.52 -2.53
N VAL A 9 -28.33 -11.22 -2.60
CA VAL A 9 -27.73 -11.93 -1.47
C VAL A 9 -26.72 -11.00 -0.78
N LYS A 10 -26.68 -11.02 0.55
CA LYS A 10 -25.67 -10.27 1.31
C LYS A 10 -24.27 -10.77 0.96
N ARG A 11 -23.32 -9.85 0.85
CA ARG A 11 -21.92 -10.18 0.54
C ARG A 11 -21.29 -10.89 1.73
N VAL A 12 -20.46 -11.90 1.45
CA VAL A 12 -19.73 -12.64 2.50
C VAL A 12 -18.64 -11.75 3.09
N GLU A 13 -18.08 -10.87 2.26
CA GLU A 13 -16.98 -10.00 2.56
C GLU A 13 -17.35 -8.85 3.51
N ASP A 14 -18.63 -8.47 3.54
CA ASP A 14 -19.12 -7.39 4.41
C ASP A 14 -18.70 -7.61 5.85
N LYS A 15 -18.83 -8.84 6.36
CA LYS A 15 -18.49 -9.18 7.74
C LYS A 15 -17.07 -8.76 8.10
N ARG A 16 -16.06 -9.06 7.26
CA ARG A 16 -14.67 -8.70 7.57
C ARG A 16 -14.40 -7.22 7.32
N PHE A 17 -15.00 -6.62 6.30
CA PHE A 17 -14.75 -5.22 5.97
C PHE A 17 -15.37 -4.25 6.98
N ILE A 18 -16.61 -4.49 7.43
CA ILE A 18 -17.30 -3.58 8.36
C ILE A 18 -16.87 -3.75 9.83
N THR A 19 -16.05 -4.76 10.12
CA THR A 19 -15.55 -5.04 11.49
C THR A 19 -14.07 -4.74 11.64
N GLY A 20 -13.42 -4.13 10.62
CA GLY A 20 -11.98 -3.85 10.65
C GLY A 20 -11.10 -5.10 10.57
N GLN A 21 -11.67 -6.25 10.18
CA GLN A 21 -10.97 -7.53 9.98
C GLN A 21 -10.59 -7.75 8.50
N GLY A 22 -10.79 -6.73 7.65
CA GLY A 22 -10.16 -6.67 6.35
C GLY A 22 -8.64 -6.64 6.52
N LYS A 23 -7.93 -7.28 5.60
CA LYS A 23 -6.46 -7.21 5.55
C LYS A 23 -6.04 -6.77 4.17
N TYR A 24 -5.50 -5.57 4.09
CA TYR A 24 -4.91 -4.95 2.91
C TYR A 24 -3.38 -5.05 3.01
N THR A 25 -2.69 -4.55 1.99
CA THR A 25 -1.22 -4.66 1.90
C THR A 25 -0.50 -3.97 3.05
N ASP A 26 -1.01 -2.83 3.50
CA ASP A 26 -0.39 -2.02 4.58
C ASP A 26 -0.69 -2.57 5.99
N ASP A 27 -1.66 -3.48 6.12
CA ASP A 27 -1.96 -4.17 7.38
C ASP A 27 -0.99 -5.34 7.66
N ILE A 28 -0.15 -5.69 6.69
CA ILE A 28 0.84 -6.75 6.81
C ILE A 28 2.04 -6.24 7.62
N LYS A 29 2.41 -6.95 8.68
CA LYS A 29 3.63 -6.70 9.46
C LYS A 29 4.45 -7.97 9.53
N LEU A 30 5.73 -7.90 9.15
CA LEU A 30 6.68 -9.01 9.19
C LEU A 30 7.88 -8.65 10.08
N PRO A 31 8.54 -9.63 10.73
CA PRO A 31 9.77 -9.38 11.46
C PRO A 31 10.84 -8.76 10.53
N GLY A 32 11.46 -7.66 10.97
CA GLY A 32 12.47 -6.95 10.19
C GLY A 32 11.95 -6.16 8.98
N MET A 33 10.63 -5.94 8.87
CA MET A 33 10.05 -5.14 7.80
C MET A 33 10.53 -3.68 7.88
N VAL A 34 11.02 -3.15 6.76
CA VAL A 34 11.41 -1.74 6.59
C VAL A 34 10.42 -1.02 5.69
N HIS A 35 10.41 0.31 5.75
CA HIS A 35 9.57 1.16 4.91
C HIS A 35 10.41 1.78 3.79
N ALA A 36 9.80 1.97 2.63
CA ALA A 36 10.44 2.63 1.49
C ALA A 36 9.58 3.79 0.99
N TYR A 37 10.24 4.86 0.57
CA TYR A 37 9.64 5.99 -0.11
C TYR A 37 10.50 6.36 -1.31
N ILE A 38 9.86 6.78 -2.40
CA ILE A 38 10.55 7.14 -3.64
C ILE A 38 10.50 8.67 -3.79
N LEU A 39 11.68 9.29 -3.77
CA LEU A 39 11.84 10.69 -4.18
C LEU A 39 11.55 10.80 -5.68
N ARG A 40 10.63 11.70 -6.06
CA ARG A 40 10.22 11.89 -7.45
C ARG A 40 10.72 13.23 -7.98
N SER A 41 10.90 13.30 -9.30
CA SER A 41 11.27 14.54 -9.97
C SER A 41 10.18 15.61 -9.75
N PRO A 42 10.55 16.83 -9.32
CA PRO A 42 9.63 17.97 -9.32
C PRO A 42 9.51 18.62 -10.71
N TYR A 43 10.35 18.20 -11.67
CA TYR A 43 10.38 18.73 -13.03
C TYR A 43 9.71 17.75 -13.99
N THR A 44 8.93 18.28 -14.93
CA THR A 44 8.22 17.50 -15.96
C THR A 44 9.15 16.98 -17.05
N HIS A 45 10.20 17.73 -17.38
CA HIS A 45 11.25 17.34 -18.31
C HIS A 45 12.58 18.00 -17.94
N ALA A 46 13.58 17.19 -17.59
CA ALA A 46 14.91 17.66 -17.23
C ALA A 46 15.92 16.50 -17.34
N THR A 47 17.18 16.83 -17.57
CA THR A 47 18.30 15.89 -17.37
C THR A 47 18.71 15.92 -15.90
N VAL A 48 18.81 14.75 -15.28
CA VAL A 48 19.34 14.63 -13.91
C VAL A 48 20.87 14.68 -13.98
N ASN A 49 21.45 15.82 -13.63
CA ASN A 49 22.91 15.99 -13.65
C ASN A 49 23.59 15.37 -12.42
N SER A 50 22.95 15.45 -11.24
CA SER A 50 23.46 14.84 -10.00
C SER A 50 22.35 14.68 -8.96
N ILE A 51 22.57 13.80 -7.98
CA ILE A 51 21.74 13.64 -6.79
C ILE A 51 22.67 13.51 -5.59
N ASN A 52 22.51 14.38 -4.58
CA ASN A 52 23.18 14.23 -3.30
C ASN A 52 22.27 13.46 -2.32
N THR A 53 22.77 12.37 -1.74
CA THR A 53 22.03 11.49 -0.81
C THR A 53 22.66 11.43 0.59
N ASP A 54 23.68 12.24 0.87
CA ASP A 54 24.52 12.09 2.06
C ASP A 54 23.72 12.31 3.36
N ALA A 55 22.87 13.33 3.39
CA ALA A 55 21.98 13.57 4.53
C ALA A 55 21.03 12.39 4.78
N ALA A 56 20.48 11.78 3.73
CA ALA A 56 19.57 10.64 3.87
C ALA A 56 20.29 9.38 4.35
N LYS A 57 21.54 9.16 3.91
CA LYS A 57 22.37 8.02 4.35
C LYS A 57 22.84 8.13 5.79
N ASN A 58 23.05 9.35 6.26
CA ASN A 58 23.52 9.63 7.63
C ASN A 58 22.37 9.85 8.63
N ALA A 59 21.11 9.82 8.16
CA ALA A 59 19.95 9.91 9.03
C ALA A 59 19.83 8.64 9.89
N GLU A 60 19.27 8.80 11.09
CA GLU A 60 18.91 7.67 11.95
C GLU A 60 17.75 6.88 11.30
N GLY A 61 17.84 5.55 11.34
CA GLY A 61 16.89 4.62 10.73
C GLY A 61 15.84 4.09 11.70
#